data_AF-A0A8T7GN58-F1
#
_entry.id   AF-A0A8T7GN58-F1
#
_cell.length_a   1.000
_cell.length_b   1.000
_cell.length_c   1.000
_cell.angle_alpha   90.00
_cell.angle_beta   90.00
_cell.angle_gamma   90.00
#
_symmetry.space_group_name_H-M   'P 1'
#
loop_
_entity.id
_entity.type
_entity.pdbx_description
1 polymer ?
#
loop_
_entity_poly.entity_id
_entity_poly.type
_entity_poly.pdbx_seq_one_letter_code
_entity_poly.pdbx_strand_id
1 'polypeptide(L)' 'MTIFWERCSICGRHRPTRQCWLHPERSVCPYCCIACPERGVCPRPAWYPSLRLAERSVKRDERGEAKKALEELLKRLEGG' A
#
# COMPACT_ATOMS: atom_id res chain seq x y z
N MET A 1 15.84 -1.39 -11.71
CA MET A 1 16.28 -1.35 -10.29
C MET A 1 16.87 -2.70 -9.95
N THR A 2 18.11 -2.75 -9.48
CA THR A 2 18.82 -3.98 -9.09
C THR A 2 18.72 -4.15 -7.57
N ILE A 3 18.46 -5.37 -7.10
CA ILE A 3 18.44 -5.71 -5.67
C ILE A 3 19.63 -6.63 -5.43
N PHE A 4 20.37 -6.38 -4.36
CA PHE A 4 21.50 -7.20 -3.96
C PHE A 4 21.17 -7.98 -2.69
N TRP A 5 21.75 -9.17 -2.54
CA TRP A 5 21.73 -9.93 -1.29
C TRP A 5 23.10 -9.80 -0.63
N GLU A 6 23.20 -8.87 0.31
CA GLU A 6 24.44 -8.53 0.99
C GLU A 6 24.17 -8.01 2.40
N ARG A 7 25.23 -7.64 3.13
CA ARG A 7 25.10 -7.04 4.47
C ARG A 7 24.62 -5.60 4.35
N CYS A 8 23.55 -5.27 5.07
CA CYS A 8 23.10 -3.88 5.20
C CYS A 8 24.20 -3.03 5.87
N SER A 9 24.55 -1.89 5.29
CA SER A 9 25.55 -0.95 5.83
C SER A 9 25.14 -0.34 7.19
N ILE A 10 23.86 -0.44 7.56
CA ILE A 10 23.33 0.15 8.81
C ILE A 10 23.25 -0.89 9.94
N CYS A 11 22.66 -2.06 9.67
CA CYS A 11 22.41 -3.07 10.72
C CYS A 11 23.28 -4.32 10.59
N GLY A 12 24.13 -4.42 9.57
CA GLY A 12 25.05 -5.55 9.34
C GLY A 12 24.39 -6.88 8.93
N ARG A 13 23.05 -6.99 9.00
CA ARG A 13 22.32 -8.21 8.67
C ARG A 13 22.32 -8.48 7.16
N HIS A 14 22.45 -9.75 6.79
CA HIS A 14 22.38 -10.20 5.41
C HIS A 14 20.92 -10.22 4.94
N ARG A 15 20.55 -9.31 4.04
CA ARG A 15 19.16 -9.09 3.59
C ARG A 15 19.17 -8.50 2.16
N PRO A 16 18.01 -8.44 1.49
CA PRO A 16 17.88 -7.61 0.30
C PRO A 16 18.27 -6.17 0.61
N THR A 17 19.25 -5.63 -0.09
CA THR A 17 19.67 -4.24 -0.01
C THR A 17 19.42 -3.52 -1.34
N ARG A 18 19.32 -2.21 -1.24
CA ARG A 18 19.37 -1.27 -2.36
C ARG A 18 20.28 -0.12 -1.99
N GLN A 19 20.92 0.47 -2.98
CA GLN A 19 21.72 1.67 -2.80
C GLN A 19 20.85 2.82 -2.26
N CYS A 20 21.31 3.48 -1.20
CA CYS A 20 20.62 4.64 -0.66
C CYS A 20 20.75 5.82 -1.63
N TRP A 21 19.65 6.56 -1.83
CA TRP A 21 19.66 7.73 -2.73
C TRP A 21 20.41 8.92 -2.12
N LEU A 22 20.29 9.13 -0.81
CA LEU A 22 20.98 10.23 -0.09
C LEU A 22 22.47 9.93 0.14
N HIS A 23 22.81 8.66 0.35
CA HIS A 23 24.15 8.20 0.72
C HIS A 23 24.58 7.07 -0.24
N PRO A 24 25.05 7.39 -1.47
CA PRO A 24 25.31 6.41 -2.52
C PRO A 24 26.35 5.34 -2.16
N GLU A 25 27.20 5.61 -1.17
CA GLU A 25 28.19 4.66 -0.65
C GLU A 25 27.58 3.54 0.21
N ARG A 26 26.28 3.64 0.55
CA ARG A 26 25.61 2.72 1.47
C ARG A 26 24.55 1.89 0.78
N SER A 27 24.55 0.60 1.10
CA SER A 27 23.50 -0.34 0.76
C SER A 27 22.60 -0.58 1.97
N VAL A 28 21.32 -0.24 1.84
CA VAL A 28 20.36 -0.26 2.96
C VAL A 28 19.26 -1.28 2.74
N CYS A 29 18.90 -2.01 3.80
CA CYS A 29 17.76 -2.92 3.79
C CYS A 29 16.42 -2.16 3.98
N PRO A 30 15.27 -2.79 3.70
CA PRO A 30 13.96 -2.14 3.80
C PRO A 30 13.70 -1.56 5.19
N TYR A 31 14.01 -2.31 6.24
CA TYR A 31 13.75 -1.93 7.62
C TYR A 31 14.53 -0.68 8.03
N CYS A 32 15.84 -0.65 7.73
CA CYS A 32 16.69 0.50 8.05
C CYS A 32 16.34 1.73 7.21
N CYS A 33 15.92 1.53 5.95
CA CYS A 33 15.48 2.63 5.09
C CYS A 33 14.15 3.23 5.58
N ILE A 34 13.20 2.40 6.03
CA ILE A 34 11.91 2.87 6.57
C ILE A 34 12.09 3.59 7.91
N ALA A 35 12.99 3.10 8.78
CA ALA A 35 13.29 3.70 10.08
C ALA A 35 14.35 4.81 10.04
N CYS A 36 14.78 5.24 8.85
CA CYS A 36 15.84 6.24 8.70
C CYS A 36 15.38 7.63 9.23
N PRO A 37 16.16 8.31 10.08
CA PRO A 37 15.80 9.64 10.59
C PRO A 37 15.79 10.71 9.49
N GLU A 38 16.63 10.57 8.47
CA GLU A 38 16.70 11.47 7.31
C GLU A 38 15.61 11.19 6.27
N ARG A 39 14.72 10.22 6.53
CA ARG A 39 13.69 9.81 5.56
C ARG A 39 12.73 10.94 5.20
N GLY A 40 12.48 11.87 6.12
CA GLY A 40 11.62 13.04 5.87
C GLY A 40 12.14 13.98 4.78
N VAL A 41 13.46 14.01 4.56
CA VAL A 41 14.11 14.81 3.51
C VAL A 41 14.54 13.97 2.31
N CYS A 42 14.24 12.66 2.30
CA CYS A 42 14.64 11.76 1.23
C CYS A 42 13.61 11.83 0.08
N PRO A 43 13.94 12.43 -1.08
CA PRO A 43 12.97 12.57 -2.18
C PRO A 43 12.67 11.24 -2.86
N ARG A 44 13.60 10.28 -2.80
CA ARG A 44 13.48 8.96 -3.44
C ARG A 44 14.02 7.87 -2.51
N PRO A 45 13.26 7.42 -1.51
CA PRO A 45 13.68 6.34 -0.63
C PRO A 45 13.93 5.06 -1.43
N ALA A 46 15.06 4.39 -1.17
CA ALA A 46 15.41 3.13 -1.83
C ALA A 46 14.32 2.06 -1.64
N TRP A 47 13.67 2.11 -0.47
CA TRP A 47 12.51 1.31 -0.10
C TRP A 47 11.33 2.22 0.18
N TYR A 48 10.48 2.39 -0.82
CA TYR A 48 9.19 3.06 -0.70
C TYR A 48 8.09 2.01 -0.74
N PRO A 49 7.26 1.87 0.32
CA PRO A 49 6.07 1.06 0.23
C PRO A 49 5.09 1.80 -0.68
N SER A 50 5.07 1.47 -1.97
CA SER A 50 3.98 1.86 -2.84
C SER A 50 2.77 1.04 -2.43
N LEU A 51 2.07 1.47 -1.38
CA LEU A 51 0.69 1.09 -1.18
C LEU A 51 -0.04 1.73 -2.36
N ARG A 52 -0.20 0.97 -3.45
CA ARG A 52 -1.23 1.31 -4.43
C ARG A 52 -2.50 1.36 -3.59
N LEU A 53 -3.05 2.57 -3.40
CA LEU A 53 -4.39 2.72 -2.86
C LEU A 53 -5.24 1.79 -3.70
N ALA A 54 -5.67 0.68 -3.12
CA ALA A 54 -6.60 -0.21 -3.79
C ALA A 54 -7.75 0.70 -4.22
N GLU A 55 -7.98 0.81 -5.53
CA GLU A 55 -9.13 1.52 -6.05
C GLU A 55 -10.31 1.01 -5.24
N ARG A 56 -10.97 1.92 -4.49
CA ARG A 56 -12.13 1.55 -3.69
C ARG A 56 -13.05 0.84 -4.65
N SER A 57 -13.20 -0.48 -4.50
CA SER A 57 -14.25 -1.19 -5.21
C SER A 57 -15.51 -0.45 -4.81
N VAL A 58 -16.13 0.21 -5.79
CA VAL A 58 -17.44 0.81 -5.62
C VAL A 58 -18.32 -0.37 -5.22
N LYS A 59 -18.56 -0.55 -3.92
CA LYS A 59 -19.53 -1.52 -3.44
C LYS A 59 -20.81 -1.14 -4.14
N ARG A 60 -21.20 -1.92 -5.16
CA ARG A 60 -22.50 -1.78 -5.80
C ARG A 60 -23.50 -1.81 -4.66
N ASP A 61 -24.35 -0.80 -4.57
CA ASP A 61 -25.28 -0.62 -3.46
C ASP A 61 -26.38 -1.69 -3.55
N GLU A 62 -26.04 -2.93 -3.21
CA GLU A 62 -26.95 -4.07 -3.14
C GLU A 62 -28.12 -3.77 -2.18
N ARG A 63 -27.89 -2.89 -1.21
CA ARG A 63 -28.89 -2.45 -0.23
C ARG A 63 -29.95 -1.54 -0.87
N GLY A 64 -29.56 -0.72 -1.84
CA GLY A 64 -30.46 0.11 -2.65
C GLY A 64 -31.32 -0.71 -3.62
N GLU A 65 -30.73 -1.72 -4.27
CA GLU A 65 -31.46 -2.65 -5.15
C GLU A 65 -32.48 -3.50 -4.35
N ALA A 66 -32.07 -4.04 -3.20
CA ALA A 66 -32.95 -4.83 -2.32
C ALA A 66 -34.13 -4.02 -1.77
N LYS A 67 -33.92 -2.74 -1.43
CA LYS A 67 -35.00 -1.85 -0.96
C LYS A 67 -36.05 -1.60 -2.04
N LYS A 68 -35.62 -1.31 -3.27
CA LYS A 68 -36.54 -1.08 -4.40
C LYS A 68 -37.38 -2.32 -4.73
N ALA A 69 -36.74 -3.50 -4.73
CA ALA A 69 -37.44 -4.76 -4.93
C ALA A 69 -38.49 -5.04 -3.82
N LEU A 70 -38.15 -4.73 -2.56
CA LEU A 70 -39.09 -4.90 -1.45
C LEU A 70 -40.28 -3.93 -1.53
N GLU A 71 -40.04 -2.67 -1.88
CA GLU A 71 -41.11 -1.66 -2.06
C GLU A 71 -42.06 -2.03 -3.22
N GLU A 72 -41.54 -2.61 -4.30
CA GLU A 72 -42.36 -3.08 -5.42
C GLU A 72 -43.27 -4.25 -5.01
N LEU A 73 -42.74 -5.19 -4.23
CA LEU A 73 -43.52 -6.33 -3.72
C LEU A 73 -44.64 -5.89 -2.77
N LEU A 74 -44.35 -4.92 -1.89
CA LEU A 74 -45.35 -4.37 -0.96
C LEU A 74 -46.51 -3.69 -1.71
N LYS A 75 -46.20 -2.87 -2.73
CA LYS A 75 -47.25 -2.22 -3.55
C LYS A 75 -48.17 -3.20 -4.25
N ARG A 76 -47.67 -4.37 -4.66
CA ARG A 76 -48.49 -5.41 -5.30
C ARG A 76 -49.42 -6.11 -4.30
N LEU A 77 -49.04 -6.18 -3.03
CA LEU A 77 -49.84 -6.81 -1.98
C LEU A 77 -50.93 -5.89 -1.42
N GLU A 78 -50.70 -4.57 -1.40
CA GLU A 78 -51.70 -3.58 -0.93
C GLU A 78 -52.74 -3.18 -1.99
N GLY A 79 -52.51 -3.53 -3.26
CA GLY A 79 -53.35 -3.16 -4.39
C GLY A 79 -54.37 -4.20 -4.87
N GLY A 80 -54.60 -5.27 -4.10
CA GLY A 80 -55.61 -6.31 -4.36
C GLY A 80 -56.57 -6.48 -3.20
#